data_AF-A0A8T0RYB4-F1
#
_entry.id   AF-A0A8T0RYB4-F1
#
_cell.length_a   1.000
_cell.length_b   1.000
_cell.length_c   1.000
_cell.angle_alpha   90.00
_cell.angle_beta   90.00
_cell.angle_gamma   90.00
#
_symmetry.space_group_name_H-M   'P 1'
#
loop_
_entity.id
_entity.type
_entity.pdbx_description
1 polymer ?
#
loop_
_entity_poly.entity_id
_entity_poly.type
_entity_poly.pdbx_seq_one_letter_code
_entity_poly.pdbx_strand_id
1 'polypeptide(L)'
;MRSKVHKQTWLDSIYKVKEKWAECYMRDVFNLGVRSTQLSESFNNALKNHLKSDFDIIRFLKHFERSVQDKRDKELESEFEARKNLPRRLMCTPMLVQASQVYILVIFEAFQSEYERSVVACARALDGEHKYAVAVGNFLGEVNSELEYTVIGDPLNQKTSCSCRLFERAGILCAHGLKVLDLMNIKKLSPHYILKRWTREARNENIQDRQGRNVVANPKLEAQLRYKFMSHKFHNLAQKVAHSPECCVVLENALDCLCTQLEEKLNVLSAGGTNELREDKENVNPNAQERDDLLSAAQLKKKEVQSKKSRRTKTWIDKLRKGKCKNPKSAIPTKKRCKETKEK
;
A
#
# COMPACT_ATOMS: atom_id res chain seq x y z
N MET A 1 -48.90 -12.29 6.97
CA MET A 1 -48.63 -10.94 7.50
C MET A 1 -47.49 -10.29 6.72
N ARG A 2 -47.79 -9.48 5.71
CA ARG A 2 -46.83 -8.51 5.14
C ARG A 2 -47.05 -7.21 5.92
N SER A 3 -46.23 -6.94 6.92
CA SER A 3 -46.27 -5.67 7.63
C SER A 3 -45.94 -4.54 6.65
N LYS A 4 -46.80 -3.52 6.61
CA LYS A 4 -46.60 -2.30 5.83
C LYS A 4 -45.29 -1.64 6.29
N VAL A 5 -44.26 -1.69 5.46
CA VAL A 5 -43.05 -0.88 5.65
C VAL A 5 -43.47 0.56 5.40
N HIS A 6 -43.66 1.35 6.46
CA HIS A 6 -43.75 2.80 6.34
C HIS A 6 -42.54 3.29 5.54
N LYS A 7 -42.74 4.22 4.59
CA LYS A 7 -41.66 4.85 3.80
C LYS A 7 -40.54 5.30 4.74
N GLN A 8 -39.52 4.47 4.90
CA GLN A 8 -38.35 4.79 5.70
C GLN A 8 -37.45 5.63 4.82
N THR A 9 -37.52 6.95 5.00
CA THR A 9 -36.70 7.96 4.32
C THR A 9 -35.21 7.63 4.35
N TRP A 10 -34.76 6.89 5.38
CA TRP A 10 -33.39 6.38 5.48
C TRP A 10 -33.07 5.30 4.44
N LEU A 11 -33.94 4.31 4.22
CA LEU A 11 -33.71 3.27 3.21
C LEU A 11 -33.66 3.86 1.81
N ASP A 12 -34.56 4.80 1.51
CA ASP A 12 -34.55 5.53 0.24
C ASP A 12 -33.27 6.35 0.08
N SER A 13 -32.82 7.03 1.13
CA SER A 13 -31.57 7.79 1.15
C SER A 13 -30.32 6.92 0.98
N ILE A 14 -30.26 5.75 1.62
CA ILE A 14 -29.15 4.80 1.47
C ILE A 14 -29.17 4.15 0.07
N TYR A 15 -30.35 3.85 -0.46
CA TYR A 15 -30.51 3.30 -1.79
C TYR A 15 -30.10 4.30 -2.89
N LYS A 16 -30.35 5.61 -2.69
CA LYS A 16 -29.88 6.68 -3.58
C LYS A 16 -28.34 6.67 -3.73
N VAL A 17 -27.60 6.25 -2.71
CA VAL A 17 -26.13 6.15 -2.75
C VAL A 17 -25.61 4.72 -2.97
N LYS A 18 -26.43 3.82 -3.52
CA LYS A 18 -26.07 2.40 -3.75
C LYS A 18 -24.76 2.20 -4.52
N GLU A 19 -24.44 3.10 -5.45
CA GLU A 19 -23.19 3.06 -6.22
C GLU A 19 -21.94 3.26 -5.36
N LYS A 20 -22.07 3.87 -4.17
CA LYS A 20 -20.98 4.13 -3.23
C LYS A 20 -20.72 3.00 -2.24
N TRP A 21 -21.54 1.94 -2.22
CA TRP A 21 -21.39 0.86 -1.24
C TRP A 21 -21.70 -0.55 -1.76
N ALA A 22 -22.55 -0.69 -2.79
CA ALA A 22 -22.90 -2.00 -3.32
C ALA A 22 -21.81 -2.55 -4.25
N GLU A 23 -21.41 -3.80 -4.02
CA GLU A 23 -20.26 -4.44 -4.66
C GLU A 23 -20.37 -4.50 -6.19
N CYS A 24 -21.57 -4.68 -6.74
CA CYS A 24 -21.80 -4.75 -8.19
C CYS A 24 -21.41 -3.46 -8.92
N TYR A 25 -21.60 -2.29 -8.29
CA TYR A 25 -21.23 -0.98 -8.87
C TYR A 25 -19.77 -0.61 -8.59
N MET A 26 -19.10 -1.29 -7.65
CA MET A 26 -17.71 -1.01 -7.25
C MET A 26 -16.67 -1.76 -8.08
N ARG A 27 -17.07 -2.49 -9.13
CA ARG A 27 -16.14 -3.28 -9.96
C ARG A 27 -15.22 -2.40 -10.82
N ASP A 28 -15.64 -1.18 -11.15
CA ASP A 28 -14.88 -0.20 -11.95
C ASP A 28 -14.27 0.92 -11.14
N VAL A 29 -14.45 0.89 -9.82
CA VAL A 29 -13.97 1.95 -8.94
C VAL A 29 -12.59 1.59 -8.42
N PHE A 30 -11.62 2.47 -8.67
CA PHE A 30 -10.28 2.37 -8.10
C PHE A 30 -10.35 2.47 -6.56
N ASN A 31 -10.20 1.32 -5.89
CA ASN A 31 -10.39 1.19 -4.44
C ASN A 31 -9.16 0.64 -3.71
N LEU A 32 -8.06 0.39 -4.41
CA LEU A 32 -6.80 -0.10 -3.82
C LEU A 32 -6.95 -1.44 -3.06
N GLY A 33 -7.99 -2.21 -3.38
CA GLY A 33 -8.34 -3.42 -2.64
C GLY A 33 -8.91 -3.16 -1.24
N VAL A 34 -9.16 -1.90 -0.88
CA VAL A 34 -9.83 -1.49 0.35
C VAL A 34 -11.33 -1.71 0.16
N ARG A 35 -11.91 -2.55 1.02
CA ARG A 35 -13.35 -2.81 1.03
C ARG A 35 -13.98 -2.04 2.19
N SER A 36 -15.06 -1.31 1.92
CA SER A 36 -15.92 -0.70 2.95
C SER A 36 -15.17 0.28 3.89
N THR A 37 -15.50 0.27 5.18
CA THR A 37 -15.06 1.15 6.27
C THR A 37 -13.66 0.87 6.82
N GLN A 38 -12.81 0.10 6.11
CA GLN A 38 -11.50 -0.32 6.63
C GLN A 38 -10.58 0.84 7.06
N LEU A 39 -10.61 1.96 6.34
CA LEU A 39 -9.83 3.15 6.71
C LEU A 39 -10.33 3.74 8.02
N SER A 40 -11.65 3.97 8.15
CA SER A 40 -12.26 4.46 9.39
C SER A 40 -12.10 3.48 10.54
N GLU A 41 -12.20 2.17 10.30
CA GLU A 41 -12.00 1.14 11.34
C GLU A 41 -10.56 1.13 11.84
N SER A 42 -9.59 1.21 10.92
CA SER A 42 -8.18 1.28 11.31
C SER A 42 -7.86 2.56 12.08
N PHE A 43 -8.45 3.68 11.69
CA PHE A 43 -8.24 4.96 12.36
C PHE A 43 -8.91 4.99 13.72
N ASN A 44 -10.18 4.60 13.79
CA ASN A 44 -10.93 4.47 15.04
C ASN A 44 -10.25 3.49 16.00
N ASN A 45 -9.67 2.40 15.50
CA ASN A 45 -8.92 1.46 16.33
C ASN A 45 -7.62 2.09 16.90
N ALA A 46 -6.96 2.96 16.14
CA ALA A 46 -5.80 3.70 16.64
C ALA A 46 -6.21 4.71 17.73
N LEU A 47 -7.34 5.39 17.55
CA LEU A 47 -7.87 6.36 18.52
C LEU A 47 -8.58 5.72 19.71
N LYS A 48 -8.95 4.44 19.64
CA LYS A 48 -9.79 3.77 20.66
C LYS A 48 -9.22 3.89 22.06
N ASN A 49 -7.90 3.80 22.22
CA ASN A 49 -7.23 3.90 23.51
C ASN A 49 -7.18 5.34 24.06
N HIS A 50 -7.45 6.32 23.21
CA HIS A 50 -7.40 7.77 23.47
C HIS A 50 -8.80 8.40 23.64
N LEU A 51 -9.87 7.60 23.56
CA LEU A 51 -11.27 8.02 23.66
C LEU A 51 -11.92 7.54 24.97
N LYS A 52 -11.19 7.62 26.09
CA LYS A 52 -11.76 7.33 27.41
C LYS A 52 -12.63 8.49 27.87
N SER A 53 -13.72 8.19 28.57
CA SER A 53 -14.65 9.18 29.16
C SER A 53 -13.97 10.19 30.07
N ASP A 54 -12.82 9.83 30.63
CA ASP A 54 -12.12 10.57 31.67
C ASP A 54 -11.10 11.56 31.08
N PHE A 55 -11.01 11.66 29.74
CA PHE A 55 -10.15 12.63 29.06
C PHE A 55 -10.89 13.92 28.75
N ASP A 56 -10.32 15.05 29.18
CA ASP A 56 -10.72 16.36 28.69
C ASP A 56 -10.35 16.54 27.20
N ILE A 57 -10.95 17.55 26.58
CA ILE A 57 -10.77 17.83 25.14
C ILE A 57 -9.31 18.14 24.78
N ILE A 58 -8.54 18.76 25.68
CA ILE A 58 -7.14 19.13 25.46
C ILE A 58 -6.27 17.86 25.44
N ARG A 59 -6.49 16.93 26.37
CA ARG A 59 -5.82 15.63 26.42
C ARG A 59 -6.16 14.80 25.20
N PHE A 60 -7.42 14.82 24.75
CA PHE A 60 -7.82 14.18 23.50
C PHE A 60 -7.03 14.73 22.30
N LEU A 61 -6.96 16.05 22.12
CA LEU A 61 -6.22 16.67 21.01
C LEU A 61 -4.73 16.30 21.03
N LYS A 62 -4.09 16.32 22.21
CA LYS A 62 -2.68 15.89 22.35
C LYS A 62 -2.48 14.42 21.95
N HIS A 63 -3.41 13.53 22.32
CA HIS A 63 -3.34 12.12 21.94
C HIS A 63 -3.64 11.89 20.46
N PHE A 64 -4.55 12.68 19.89
CA PHE A 64 -4.85 12.68 18.46
C PHE A 64 -3.61 13.07 17.65
N GLU A 65 -2.96 14.19 18.01
CA GLU A 65 -1.72 14.65 17.39
C GLU A 65 -0.63 13.59 17.46
N ARG A 66 -0.44 12.97 18.63
CA ARG A 66 0.52 11.86 18.79
C ARG A 66 0.18 10.67 17.88
N SER A 67 -1.10 10.29 17.79
CA SER A 67 -1.54 9.21 16.91
C SER A 67 -1.30 9.53 15.43
N VAL A 68 -1.48 10.80 15.04
CA VAL A 68 -1.15 11.28 13.69
C VAL A 68 0.36 11.24 13.46
N GLN A 69 1.17 11.67 14.43
CA GLN A 69 2.62 11.63 14.33
C GLN A 69 3.15 10.19 14.21
N ASP A 70 2.67 9.27 15.05
CA ASP A 70 2.99 7.84 14.96
C ASP A 70 2.71 7.25 13.57
N LYS A 71 1.64 7.72 12.90
CA LYS A 71 1.29 7.28 11.55
C LYS A 71 2.25 7.85 10.51
N ARG A 72 2.63 9.13 10.65
CA ARG A 72 3.65 9.78 9.79
C ARG A 72 5.01 9.11 9.94
N ASP A 73 5.42 8.79 11.16
CA ASP A 73 6.70 8.12 11.44
C ASP A 73 6.73 6.70 10.87
N LYS A 74 5.61 5.96 10.95
CA LYS A 74 5.48 4.64 10.31
C LYS A 74 5.51 4.70 8.80
N GLU A 75 4.91 5.74 8.21
CA GLU A 75 4.97 5.99 6.77
C GLU A 75 6.41 6.28 6.33
N LEU A 76 7.12 7.13 7.08
CA LEU A 76 8.53 7.44 6.86
C LEU A 76 9.41 6.19 6.88
N GLU A 77 9.23 5.36 7.91
CA GLU A 77 9.99 4.12 8.05
C GLU A 77 9.68 3.16 6.90
N SER A 78 8.41 3.07 6.49
CA SER A 78 8.01 2.25 5.34
C SER A 78 8.62 2.75 4.03
N GLU A 79 8.72 4.07 3.84
CA GLU A 79 9.36 4.67 2.66
C GLU A 79 10.87 4.41 2.65
N PHE A 80 11.52 4.56 3.80
CA PHE A 80 12.95 4.27 3.95
C PHE A 80 13.26 2.80 3.63
N GLU A 81 12.51 1.87 4.23
CA GLU A 81 12.67 0.44 3.98
C GLU A 81 12.38 0.06 2.51
N ALA A 82 11.44 0.75 1.85
CA ALA A 82 11.17 0.56 0.43
C ALA A 82 12.33 1.03 -0.48
N ARG A 83 13.11 2.03 -0.06
CA ARG A 83 14.30 2.52 -0.80
C ARG A 83 15.54 1.64 -0.54
N LYS A 84 15.68 1.12 0.68
CA LYS A 84 16.83 0.32 1.10
C LYS A 84 16.83 -1.08 0.49
N ASN A 85 15.67 -1.72 0.44
CA ASN A 85 15.58 -3.13 0.05
C ASN A 85 15.38 -3.28 -1.46
N LEU A 86 16.33 -3.94 -2.12
CA LEU A 86 16.11 -4.41 -3.49
C LEU A 86 15.08 -5.54 -3.48
N PRO A 87 14.09 -5.53 -4.39
CA PRO A 87 13.12 -6.59 -4.45
C PRO A 87 13.79 -7.92 -4.80
N ARG A 88 13.50 -8.96 -4.01
CA ARG A 88 13.91 -10.32 -4.36
C ARG A 88 13.10 -10.77 -5.57
N ARG A 89 13.73 -10.74 -6.74
CA ARG A 89 13.16 -11.33 -7.96
C ARG A 89 13.22 -12.85 -7.86
N LEU A 90 12.09 -13.52 -8.08
CA LEU A 90 12.07 -14.99 -8.18
C LEU A 90 12.48 -15.50 -9.57
N MET A 91 12.26 -14.69 -10.60
CA MET A 91 12.64 -14.99 -11.99
C MET A 91 13.26 -13.75 -12.65
N CYS A 92 14.10 -13.95 -13.66
CA CYS A 92 14.78 -12.88 -14.41
C CYS A 92 14.15 -12.64 -15.78
N THR A 93 12.81 -12.61 -15.86
CA THR A 93 12.13 -12.28 -17.13
C THR A 93 12.19 -10.77 -17.39
N PRO A 94 12.20 -10.31 -18.66
CA PRO A 94 12.34 -8.88 -18.97
C PRO A 94 11.29 -8.00 -18.26
N MET A 95 10.05 -8.50 -18.16
CA MET A 95 8.95 -7.82 -17.48
C MET A 95 9.19 -7.66 -15.97
N LEU A 96 9.67 -8.72 -15.30
CA LEU A 96 9.96 -8.68 -13.87
C LEU A 96 11.19 -7.83 -13.57
N VAL A 97 12.20 -7.83 -14.45
CA VAL A 97 13.37 -6.95 -14.33
C VAL A 97 12.92 -5.49 -14.38
N GLN A 98 12.14 -5.12 -15.40
CA GLN A 98 11.56 -3.78 -15.54
C GLN A 98 10.71 -3.39 -14.31
N ALA A 99 9.76 -4.24 -13.91
CA ALA A 99 8.89 -3.97 -12.77
C ALA A 99 9.68 -3.80 -11.46
N SER A 100 10.76 -4.56 -11.27
CA SER A 100 11.60 -4.48 -10.05
C SER A 100 12.35 -3.16 -9.91
N GLN A 101 12.66 -2.51 -11.04
CA GLN A 101 13.36 -1.23 -11.08
C GLN A 101 12.38 -0.08 -10.85
N VAL A 102 11.15 -0.20 -11.37
CA VAL A 102 10.17 0.88 -11.39
C VAL A 102 9.28 0.90 -10.14
N TYR A 103 8.78 -0.25 -9.68
CA TYR A 103 7.81 -0.30 -8.58
C TYR A 103 8.44 -0.19 -7.20
N ILE A 104 7.66 0.34 -6.26
CA ILE A 104 7.92 0.19 -4.81
C ILE A 104 7.81 -1.28 -4.41
N LEU A 105 8.56 -1.69 -3.38
CA LEU A 105 8.72 -3.10 -2.98
C LEU A 105 7.38 -3.85 -2.83
N VAL A 106 6.42 -3.27 -2.09
CA VAL A 106 5.12 -3.91 -1.83
C VAL A 106 4.33 -4.15 -3.11
N ILE A 107 4.41 -3.21 -4.07
CA ILE A 107 3.71 -3.34 -5.35
C ILE A 107 4.45 -4.32 -6.27
N PHE A 108 5.79 -4.31 -6.25
CA PHE A 108 6.56 -5.31 -6.96
C PHE A 108 6.25 -6.73 -6.47
N GLU A 109 6.23 -6.98 -5.16
CA GLU A 109 5.89 -8.30 -4.62
C GLU A 109 4.48 -8.75 -5.05
N ALA A 110 3.53 -7.82 -5.05
CA ALA A 110 2.17 -8.07 -5.47
C ALA A 110 2.08 -8.36 -6.98
N PHE A 111 2.79 -7.59 -7.81
CA PHE A 111 2.93 -7.83 -9.24
C PHE A 111 3.60 -9.18 -9.54
N GLN A 112 4.67 -9.51 -8.81
CA GLN A 112 5.38 -10.77 -8.98
C GLN A 112 4.48 -11.96 -8.64
N SER A 113 3.63 -11.85 -7.61
CA SER A 113 2.65 -12.90 -7.31
C SER A 113 1.62 -13.10 -8.43
N GLU A 114 1.13 -12.03 -9.04
CA GLU A 114 0.24 -12.13 -10.21
C GLU A 114 0.98 -12.70 -11.44
N TYR A 115 2.26 -12.37 -11.60
CA TYR A 115 3.10 -12.94 -12.64
C TYR A 115 3.30 -14.45 -12.45
N GLU A 116 3.63 -14.91 -11.24
CA GLU A 116 3.75 -16.33 -10.90
C GLU A 116 2.44 -17.08 -11.17
N ARG A 117 1.30 -16.48 -10.78
CA ARG A 117 -0.04 -17.00 -11.10
C ARG A 117 -0.29 -17.07 -12.61
N SER A 118 0.22 -16.13 -13.39
CA SER A 118 0.07 -16.15 -14.87
C SER A 118 0.83 -17.30 -15.54
N VAL A 119 1.95 -17.74 -14.96
CA VAL A 119 2.77 -18.84 -15.51
C VAL A 119 1.99 -20.16 -15.49
N VAL A 120 1.23 -20.41 -14.42
CA VAL A 120 0.37 -21.59 -14.26
C VAL A 120 -1.06 -21.39 -14.80
N ALA A 121 -1.32 -20.27 -15.48
CA ALA A 121 -2.62 -19.99 -16.06
C ALA A 121 -2.81 -20.73 -17.40
N CYS A 122 -3.97 -21.34 -17.57
CA CYS A 122 -4.43 -21.93 -18.82
C CYS A 122 -5.29 -20.92 -19.56
N ALA A 123 -5.08 -20.81 -20.87
CA ALA A 123 -5.84 -19.91 -21.73
C ALA A 123 -6.37 -20.68 -22.93
N ARG A 124 -7.64 -20.45 -23.27
CA ARG A 124 -8.31 -21.00 -24.45
C ARG A 124 -8.78 -19.84 -25.33
N ALA A 125 -8.48 -19.89 -26.61
CA ALA A 125 -8.99 -18.90 -27.56
C ALA A 125 -10.52 -19.00 -27.66
N LEU A 126 -11.18 -17.86 -27.79
CA LEU A 126 -12.62 -17.72 -28.02
C LEU A 126 -12.87 -17.18 -29.44
N ASP A 127 -14.11 -17.25 -29.89
CA ASP A 127 -14.51 -16.67 -31.17
C ASP A 127 -14.29 -15.14 -31.15
N GLY A 128 -13.47 -14.67 -32.09
CA GLY A 128 -13.02 -13.28 -32.22
C GLY A 128 -11.50 -13.14 -32.13
N GLU A 129 -10.94 -12.17 -32.85
CA GLU A 129 -9.50 -11.89 -32.79
C GLU A 129 -9.07 -11.51 -31.37
N HIS A 130 -7.98 -12.14 -30.90
CA HIS A 130 -7.32 -11.84 -29.63
C HIS A 130 -8.21 -11.91 -28.38
N LYS A 131 -9.25 -12.74 -28.40
CA LYS A 131 -10.13 -12.99 -27.26
C LYS A 131 -9.83 -14.35 -26.63
N TYR A 132 -9.68 -14.38 -25.31
CA TYR A 132 -9.28 -15.57 -24.56
C TYR A 132 -10.15 -15.78 -23.32
N ALA A 133 -10.46 -17.04 -23.00
CA ALA A 133 -10.90 -17.46 -21.68
C ALA A 133 -9.67 -17.93 -20.90
N VAL A 134 -9.43 -17.35 -19.72
CA VAL A 134 -8.25 -17.66 -18.91
C VAL A 134 -8.69 -18.13 -17.52
N ALA A 135 -8.13 -19.27 -17.10
CA ALA A 135 -8.28 -19.83 -15.76
C ALA A 135 -6.90 -19.92 -15.11
N VAL A 136 -6.80 -19.56 -13.83
CA VAL A 136 -5.56 -19.73 -13.05
C VAL A 136 -5.70 -20.97 -12.18
N GLY A 137 -4.81 -21.94 -12.37
CA GLY A 137 -4.76 -23.13 -11.52
C GLY A 137 -4.18 -22.81 -10.14
N ASN A 138 -4.61 -23.54 -9.11
CA ASN A 138 -3.88 -23.58 -7.85
C ASN A 138 -2.65 -24.49 -7.99
N PHE A 139 -1.53 -24.12 -7.34
CA PHE A 139 -0.26 -24.86 -7.31
C PHE A 139 -0.34 -26.31 -6.77
N LEU A 140 -1.54 -26.79 -6.39
CA LEU A 140 -1.81 -28.12 -5.83
C LEU A 140 -2.48 -29.09 -6.83
N GLY A 141 -2.66 -28.71 -8.10
CA GLY A 141 -3.18 -29.62 -9.14
C GLY A 141 -4.68 -29.94 -9.02
N GLU A 142 -5.37 -29.51 -7.96
CA GLU A 142 -6.82 -29.54 -7.90
C GLU A 142 -7.41 -28.38 -8.71
N VAL A 143 -8.08 -28.73 -9.81
CA VAL A 143 -8.96 -27.83 -10.57
C VAL A 143 -10.23 -27.59 -9.75
N ASN A 144 -10.09 -26.95 -8.59
CA ASN A 144 -11.23 -26.35 -7.92
C ASN A 144 -11.56 -25.05 -8.66
N SER A 145 -12.18 -25.20 -9.84
CA SER A 145 -13.00 -24.20 -10.55
C SER A 145 -12.72 -22.74 -10.17
N GLU A 146 -11.52 -22.21 -10.41
CA GLU A 146 -11.38 -20.75 -10.45
C GLU A 146 -12.26 -20.28 -11.61
N LEU A 147 -13.09 -19.26 -11.37
CA LEU A 147 -13.92 -18.63 -12.41
C LEU A 147 -13.05 -18.36 -13.64
N GLU A 148 -13.45 -18.88 -14.81
CA GLU A 148 -12.86 -18.42 -16.07
C GLU A 148 -13.15 -16.93 -16.25
N TYR A 149 -12.10 -16.18 -16.58
CA TYR A 149 -12.22 -14.77 -16.92
C TYR A 149 -11.97 -14.57 -18.40
N THR A 150 -12.86 -13.83 -19.05
CA THR A 150 -12.63 -13.34 -20.41
C THR A 150 -11.59 -12.23 -20.39
N VAL A 151 -10.62 -12.34 -21.29
CA VAL A 151 -9.57 -11.35 -21.54
C VAL A 151 -9.56 -11.02 -23.02
N ILE A 152 -9.52 -9.73 -23.33
CA ILE A 152 -9.40 -9.20 -24.70
C ILE A 152 -8.02 -8.58 -24.81
N GLY A 153 -7.21 -9.07 -25.75
CA GLY A 153 -5.90 -8.53 -26.09
C GLY A 153 -5.98 -7.55 -27.25
N ASP A 154 -5.17 -6.50 -27.20
CA ASP A 154 -4.97 -5.52 -28.25
C ASP A 154 -3.46 -5.46 -28.56
N PRO A 155 -3.00 -6.16 -29.61
CA PRO A 155 -1.58 -6.22 -29.95
C PRO A 155 -0.98 -4.88 -30.34
N LEU A 156 -1.77 -4.02 -31.00
CA LEU A 156 -1.32 -2.72 -31.50
C LEU A 156 -0.97 -1.79 -30.34
N ASN A 157 -1.85 -1.71 -29.35
CA ASN A 157 -1.63 -0.87 -28.18
C ASN A 157 -0.89 -1.59 -27.03
N GLN A 158 -0.54 -2.86 -27.22
CA GLN A 158 0.05 -3.74 -26.20
C GLN A 158 -0.79 -3.76 -24.91
N LYS A 159 -2.11 -3.87 -25.07
CA LYS A 159 -3.11 -3.79 -24.01
C LYS A 159 -3.83 -5.12 -23.84
N THR A 160 -4.34 -5.32 -22.65
CA THR A 160 -5.26 -6.38 -22.27
C THR A 160 -6.35 -5.80 -21.37
N SER A 161 -7.58 -6.19 -21.62
CA SER A 161 -8.75 -5.87 -20.81
C SER A 161 -9.30 -7.18 -20.24
N CYS A 162 -9.39 -7.27 -18.92
CA CYS A 162 -9.80 -8.49 -18.23
C CYS A 162 -11.09 -8.26 -17.43
N SER A 163 -12.05 -9.18 -17.56
CA SER A 163 -13.31 -9.18 -16.81
C SER A 163 -13.14 -9.30 -15.28
N CYS A 164 -11.96 -9.67 -14.79
CA CYS A 164 -11.64 -9.65 -13.35
C CYS A 164 -11.45 -8.22 -12.81
N ARG A 165 -11.17 -7.25 -13.70
CA ARG A 165 -11.01 -5.83 -13.40
C ARG A 165 -10.04 -5.50 -12.26
N LEU A 166 -8.94 -6.27 -12.14
CA LEU A 166 -7.95 -6.03 -11.08
C LEU A 166 -7.17 -4.74 -11.32
N PHE A 167 -6.84 -4.45 -12.57
CA PHE A 167 -6.08 -3.24 -12.91
C PHE A 167 -6.90 -1.98 -12.63
N GLU A 168 -8.18 -1.98 -12.96
CA GLU A 168 -9.11 -0.88 -12.70
C GLU A 168 -9.34 -0.67 -11.20
N ARG A 169 -9.42 -1.76 -10.41
CA ARG A 169 -9.65 -1.67 -8.96
C ARG A 169 -8.41 -1.35 -8.15
N ALA A 170 -7.25 -1.88 -8.54
CA ALA A 170 -6.02 -1.86 -7.74
C ALA A 170 -4.79 -1.30 -8.47
N GLY A 171 -4.86 -1.09 -9.78
CA GLY A 171 -3.75 -0.58 -10.58
C GLY A 171 -2.62 -1.59 -10.80
N ILE A 172 -2.89 -2.88 -10.63
CA ILE A 172 -1.92 -3.97 -10.84
C ILE A 172 -2.52 -4.95 -11.85
N LEU A 173 -1.74 -5.31 -12.86
CA LEU A 173 -2.19 -6.22 -13.91
C LEU A 173 -2.40 -7.63 -13.33
N CYS A 174 -3.58 -8.21 -13.57
CA CYS A 174 -3.88 -9.56 -13.10
C CYS A 174 -3.14 -10.64 -13.86
N ALA A 175 -3.03 -11.82 -13.24
CA ALA A 175 -2.52 -13.04 -13.85
C ALA A 175 -3.15 -13.35 -15.22
N HIS A 176 -4.46 -13.13 -15.39
CA HIS A 176 -5.14 -13.38 -16.67
C HIS A 176 -4.65 -12.45 -17.80
N GLY A 177 -4.51 -11.15 -17.51
CA GLY A 177 -4.00 -10.17 -18.46
C GLY A 177 -2.54 -10.42 -18.79
N LEU A 178 -1.73 -10.76 -17.78
CA LEU A 178 -0.33 -11.15 -17.96
C LEU A 178 -0.19 -12.39 -18.86
N LYS A 179 -1.05 -13.40 -18.69
CA LYS A 179 -1.07 -14.58 -19.56
C LYS A 179 -1.35 -14.22 -21.02
N VAL A 180 -2.30 -13.32 -21.28
CA VAL A 180 -2.63 -12.89 -22.65
C VAL A 180 -1.54 -12.01 -23.25
N LEU A 181 -0.89 -11.13 -22.46
CA LEU A 181 0.30 -10.41 -22.92
C LEU A 181 1.42 -11.38 -23.35
N ASP A 182 1.62 -12.45 -22.59
CA ASP A 182 2.61 -13.48 -22.92
C ASP A 182 2.27 -14.22 -24.24
N LEU A 183 0.99 -14.56 -24.45
CA LEU A 183 0.50 -15.15 -25.71
C LEU A 183 0.67 -14.22 -26.91
N MET A 184 0.57 -12.91 -26.69
CA MET A 184 0.83 -11.87 -27.70
C MET A 184 2.32 -11.54 -27.85
N ASN A 185 3.21 -12.30 -27.19
CA ASN A 185 4.65 -12.12 -27.18
C ASN A 185 5.13 -10.75 -26.65
N ILE A 186 4.33 -10.11 -25.78
CA ILE A 186 4.69 -8.84 -25.13
C ILE A 186 5.47 -9.14 -23.86
N LYS A 187 6.79 -8.91 -23.89
CA LYS A 187 7.71 -9.26 -22.79
C LYS A 187 8.05 -8.10 -21.85
N LYS A 188 7.58 -6.88 -22.13
CA LYS A 188 7.76 -5.70 -21.30
C LYS A 188 6.41 -5.07 -20.98
N LEU A 189 6.28 -4.47 -19.80
CA LEU A 189 5.10 -3.69 -19.45
C LEU A 189 5.10 -2.40 -20.26
N SER A 190 4.00 -2.15 -20.94
CA SER A 190 3.72 -0.87 -21.57
C SER A 190 3.54 0.22 -20.50
N PRO A 191 3.93 1.49 -20.75
CA PRO A 191 3.89 2.57 -19.76
C PRO A 191 2.52 2.80 -19.12
N HIS A 192 1.42 2.52 -19.82
CA HIS A 192 0.06 2.71 -19.30
C HIS A 192 -0.28 1.77 -18.13
N TYR A 193 0.44 0.65 -17.97
CA TYR A 193 0.29 -0.23 -16.81
C TYR A 193 1.12 0.22 -15.60
N ILE A 194 2.03 1.18 -15.79
CA ILE A 194 2.91 1.70 -14.75
C ILE A 194 2.28 2.99 -14.19
N LEU A 195 1.49 2.84 -13.13
CA LEU A 195 0.92 4.00 -12.46
C LEU A 195 1.96 4.69 -11.58
N LYS A 196 2.09 6.02 -11.72
CA LYS A 196 3.00 6.86 -10.91
C LYS A 196 2.89 6.63 -9.40
N ARG A 197 1.67 6.39 -8.89
CA ARG A 197 1.44 6.07 -7.47
C ARG A 197 2.25 4.86 -6.99
N TRP A 198 2.53 3.92 -7.88
CA TRP A 198 3.21 2.66 -7.60
C TRP A 198 4.71 2.70 -7.85
N THR A 199 5.22 3.78 -8.44
CA THR A 199 6.64 3.91 -8.75
C THR A 199 7.43 4.36 -7.53
N ARG A 200 8.72 4.02 -7.48
CA ARG A 200 9.64 4.51 -6.43
C ARG A 200 9.71 6.04 -6.34
N GLU A 201 9.39 6.71 -7.45
CA GLU A 201 9.42 8.16 -7.60
C GLU A 201 8.07 8.83 -7.34
N ALA A 202 7.10 8.12 -6.75
CA ALA A 202 5.74 8.63 -6.54
C ALA A 202 5.67 9.97 -5.80
N ARG A 203 6.69 10.30 -4.98
CA ARG A 203 6.80 11.54 -4.19
C ARG A 203 7.87 12.52 -4.68
N ASN A 204 8.50 12.27 -5.84
CA ASN A 204 9.52 13.18 -6.36
C ASN A 204 8.95 14.50 -6.93
N GLU A 205 7.61 14.59 -7.05
CA GLU A 205 6.91 15.79 -7.50
C GLU A 205 6.00 16.34 -6.40
N ASN A 206 5.75 17.65 -6.43
CA ASN A 206 4.86 18.32 -5.50
C ASN A 206 3.45 17.71 -5.57
N ILE A 207 2.98 17.14 -4.46
CA ILE A 207 1.61 16.65 -4.36
C ILE A 207 0.70 17.86 -4.23
N GLN A 208 -0.28 18.02 -5.10
CA GLN A 208 -1.26 19.11 -4.99
C GLN A 208 -2.54 18.63 -4.30
N ASP A 209 -3.15 19.48 -3.49
CA ASP A 209 -4.48 19.23 -2.93
C ASP A 209 -5.58 19.44 -4.00
N ARG A 210 -6.84 19.25 -3.62
CA ARG A 210 -7.98 19.45 -4.54
C ARG A 210 -8.11 20.89 -5.06
N GLN A 211 -7.38 21.83 -4.46
CA GLN A 211 -7.35 23.25 -4.81
C GLN A 211 -6.06 23.61 -5.57
N GLY A 212 -5.24 22.63 -5.98
CA GLY A 212 -4.00 22.86 -6.71
C GLY A 212 -2.85 23.38 -5.83
N ARG A 213 -3.02 23.45 -4.50
CA ARG A 213 -1.96 23.90 -3.59
C ARG A 213 -1.02 22.76 -3.32
N ASN A 214 0.29 23.01 -3.39
CA ASN A 214 1.28 22.02 -3.00
C ASN A 214 1.05 21.63 -1.52
N VAL A 215 0.69 20.38 -1.30
CA VAL A 215 0.73 19.71 0.00
C VAL A 215 2.19 19.69 0.42
N VAL A 216 2.56 20.68 1.22
CA VAL A 216 3.88 20.77 1.82
C VAL A 216 4.08 19.51 2.66
N ALA A 217 5.00 18.65 2.24
CA ALA A 217 5.52 17.61 3.11
C ALA A 217 6.01 18.31 4.38
N ASN A 218 5.60 17.83 5.56
CA ASN A 218 5.99 18.45 6.83
C ASN A 218 7.50 18.78 6.77
N PRO A 219 7.93 20.05 6.87
CA PRO A 219 9.34 20.41 6.69
C PRO A 219 10.27 19.63 7.63
N LYS A 220 9.76 19.25 8.82
CA LYS A 220 10.46 18.37 9.76
C LYS A 220 10.64 16.95 9.23
N LEU A 221 9.64 16.41 8.53
CA LEU A 221 9.68 15.10 7.88
C LEU A 221 10.67 15.09 6.71
N GLU A 222 10.70 16.16 5.92
CA GLU A 222 11.62 16.28 4.79
C GLU A 222 13.08 16.42 5.24
N ALA A 223 13.34 17.23 6.28
CA ALA A 223 14.66 17.31 6.92
C ALA A 223 15.10 15.95 7.48
N GLN A 224 14.19 15.21 8.13
CA GLN A 224 14.46 13.86 8.63
C GLN A 224 14.76 12.85 7.52
N LEU A 225 14.06 12.92 6.38
CA LEU A 225 14.34 12.10 5.20
C LEU A 225 15.74 12.37 4.64
N ARG A 226 16.09 13.64 4.46
CA ARG A 226 17.41 14.07 3.97
C ARG A 226 18.52 13.60 4.90
N TYR A 227 18.35 13.77 6.21
CA TYR A 227 19.29 13.29 7.22
C TYR A 227 19.48 11.77 7.15
N LYS A 228 18.41 10.98 7.23
CA LYS A 228 18.50 9.49 7.19
C LYS A 228 19.17 8.99 5.91
N PHE A 229 18.85 9.58 4.76
CA PHE A 229 19.46 9.22 3.49
C PHE A 229 20.97 9.50 3.45
N MET A 230 21.38 10.70 3.90
CA MET A 230 22.79 11.09 3.98
C MET A 230 23.56 10.21 4.96
N SER A 231 23.01 9.95 6.15
CA SER A 231 23.62 9.07 7.15
C SER A 231 23.91 7.68 6.59
N HIS A 232 22.98 7.10 5.81
CA HIS A 232 23.20 5.79 5.20
C HIS A 232 24.33 5.80 4.14
N LYS A 233 24.40 6.86 3.32
CA LYS A 233 25.51 7.02 2.36
C LYS A 233 26.85 7.11 3.05
N PHE A 234 26.97 7.94 4.09
CA PHE A 234 28.21 8.08 4.86
C PHE A 234 28.58 6.80 5.59
N HIS A 235 27.62 6.12 6.23
CA HIS A 235 27.88 4.87 6.92
C HIS A 235 28.41 3.77 5.98
N ASN A 236 27.80 3.61 4.80
CA ASN A 236 28.29 2.65 3.81
C ASN A 236 29.68 2.98 3.29
N LEU A 237 29.99 4.28 3.12
CA LEU A 237 31.29 4.72 2.66
C LEU A 237 32.36 4.45 3.73
N ALA A 238 32.08 4.79 5.00
CA ALA A 238 32.93 4.48 6.14
C ALA A 238 33.20 2.97 6.26
N GLN A 239 32.16 2.14 6.13
CA GLN A 239 32.32 0.68 6.16
C GLN A 239 33.23 0.15 5.03
N LYS A 240 33.16 0.74 3.83
CA LYS A 240 34.00 0.33 2.69
C LYS A 240 35.47 0.68 2.88
N VAL A 241 35.77 1.85 3.45
CA VAL A 241 37.16 2.31 3.59
C VAL A 241 37.84 1.81 4.86
N ALA A 242 37.07 1.33 5.85
CA ALA A 242 37.56 0.93 7.18
C ALA A 242 38.74 -0.07 7.20
N HIS A 243 38.95 -0.82 6.12
CA HIS A 243 40.03 -1.81 6.01
C HIS A 243 41.31 -1.29 5.31
N SER A 244 41.32 -0.06 4.79
CA SER A 244 42.50 0.59 4.20
C SER A 244 42.79 1.92 4.90
N PRO A 245 43.89 2.02 5.66
CA PRO A 245 44.29 3.26 6.32
C PRO A 245 44.44 4.44 5.35
N GLU A 246 44.97 4.18 4.15
CA GLU A 246 45.18 5.20 3.12
C GLU A 246 43.85 5.75 2.61
N CYS A 247 42.85 4.88 2.40
CA CYS A 247 41.51 5.30 1.99
C CYS A 247 40.75 6.05 3.10
N CYS A 248 40.97 5.68 4.37
CA CYS A 248 40.41 6.40 5.52
C CYS A 248 40.92 7.84 5.57
N VAL A 249 42.23 8.06 5.42
CA VAL A 249 42.82 9.41 5.41
C VAL A 249 42.27 10.27 4.26
N VAL A 250 42.11 9.68 3.07
CA VAL A 250 41.48 10.38 1.93
C VAL A 250 40.04 10.76 2.24
N LEU A 251 39.27 9.87 2.87
CA LEU A 251 37.89 10.15 3.24
C LEU A 251 37.79 11.23 4.32
N GLU A 252 38.62 11.18 5.35
CA GLU A 252 38.67 12.17 6.43
C GLU A 252 38.99 13.56 5.89
N ASN A 253 40.05 13.69 5.09
CA ASN A 253 40.43 14.96 4.47
C ASN A 253 39.30 15.52 3.57
N ALA A 254 38.60 14.65 2.82
CA ALA A 254 37.47 15.06 2.01
C ALA A 254 36.27 15.51 2.85
N LEU A 255 36.00 14.84 3.97
CA LEU A 255 34.92 15.21 4.88
C LEU A 255 35.20 16.55 5.57
N ASP A 256 36.44 16.81 6.01
CA ASP A 256 36.80 18.08 6.64
C ASP A 256 36.66 19.27 5.67
N CYS A 257 37.06 19.08 4.42
CA CYS A 257 36.86 20.06 3.36
C CYS A 257 35.38 20.29 3.04
N LEU A 258 34.54 19.26 3.12
CA LEU A 258 33.11 19.38 2.93
C LEU A 258 32.41 20.03 4.13
N CYS A 259 32.82 19.72 5.35
CA CYS A 259 32.27 20.30 6.58
C CYS A 259 32.46 21.82 6.59
N THR A 260 33.67 22.29 6.31
CA THR A 260 33.98 23.72 6.22
C THR A 260 33.12 24.45 5.17
N GLN A 261 32.98 23.89 3.96
CA GLN A 261 32.11 24.45 2.93
C GLN A 261 30.63 24.49 3.34
N LEU A 262 30.15 23.47 4.05
CA LEU A 262 28.75 23.40 4.51
C LEU A 262 28.47 24.41 5.62
N GLU A 263 29.40 24.59 6.56
CA GLU A 263 29.29 25.59 7.62
C GLU A 263 29.27 27.01 7.05
N GLU A 264 30.10 27.32 6.05
CA GLU A 264 30.06 28.60 5.33
C GLU A 264 28.69 28.84 4.68
N LYS A 265 28.13 27.84 3.99
CA LYS A 265 26.80 27.95 3.36
C LYS A 265 25.68 28.10 4.39
N LEU A 266 25.75 27.41 5.52
CA LEU A 266 24.77 27.51 6.60
C LEU A 266 24.81 28.89 7.28
N ASN A 267 26.00 29.44 7.49
CA ASN A 267 26.17 30.78 8.07
C ASN A 267 25.62 31.87 7.16
N VAL A 268 25.80 31.75 5.83
CA VAL A 268 25.21 32.67 4.84
C VAL A 268 23.68 32.61 4.84
N LEU A 269 23.09 31.42 5.03
CA LEU A 269 21.63 31.26 5.12
C LEU A 269 21.06 31.83 6.43
N SER A 270 21.80 31.79 7.53
CA SER A 270 21.40 32.40 8.82
C SER A 270 21.51 33.93 8.82
N ALA A 271 22.45 34.52 8.08
CA ALA A 271 22.68 35.97 8.05
C ALA A 271 21.69 36.74 7.16
N GLY A 272 20.97 36.08 6.25
CA GLY A 272 19.99 36.71 5.35
C GLY A 272 18.55 36.79 5.87
N GLY A 273 18.30 36.35 7.12
CA GLY A 273 16.96 36.13 7.67
C GLY A 273 16.48 37.19 8.67
N THR A 274 16.59 38.48 8.38
CA THR A 274 15.94 39.55 9.17
C THR A 274 15.10 40.47 8.27
N ASN A 275 14.00 39.93 7.75
CA ASN A 275 12.71 40.62 7.61
C ASN A 275 11.70 39.70 6.92
N GLU A 276 10.92 38.99 7.72
CA GLU A 276 9.46 38.78 7.52
C GLU A 276 8.99 37.82 8.63
N LEU A 277 8.48 38.41 9.72
CA LEU A 277 7.66 37.72 10.69
C LEU A 277 6.36 37.32 9.97
N ARG A 278 6.26 36.08 9.49
CA ARG A 278 4.99 35.53 9.04
C ARG A 278 4.21 35.07 10.26
N GLU A 279 3.23 35.87 10.64
CA GLU A 279 2.15 35.48 11.53
C GLU A 279 1.52 34.16 11.05
N ASP A 280 1.42 33.20 11.95
CA ASP A 280 0.58 32.01 11.81
C ASP A 280 -0.89 32.45 11.75
N LYS A 281 -1.39 32.74 10.53
CA LYS A 281 -2.83 32.85 10.29
C LYS A 281 -3.39 31.45 10.02
N GLU A 282 -3.92 30.83 11.07
CA GLU A 282 -4.94 29.79 10.94
C GLU A 282 -6.17 30.39 10.23
N ASN A 283 -6.23 30.25 8.91
CA ASN A 283 -7.40 30.67 8.14
C ASN A 283 -8.46 29.56 8.15
N VAL A 284 -9.41 29.69 9.08
CA VAL A 284 -10.71 29.02 9.06
C VAL A 284 -11.47 29.50 7.82
N ASN A 285 -11.98 28.56 7.02
CA ASN A 285 -12.80 28.85 5.86
C ASN A 285 -14.28 29.04 6.27
N PRO A 286 -14.93 30.19 5.99
CA PRO A 286 -16.36 30.38 6.19
C PRO A 286 -17.09 30.00 4.90
N ASN A 287 -17.27 28.71 4.65
CA ASN A 287 -18.35 28.29 3.75
C ASN A 287 -18.81 26.85 4.07
N ALA A 288 -19.66 26.76 5.08
CA ALA A 288 -20.37 25.56 5.47
C ALA A 288 -21.86 25.88 5.44
N GLN A 289 -22.44 26.06 4.25
CA GLN A 289 -23.88 26.29 4.14
C GLN A 289 -24.62 25.32 3.21
N GLU A 290 -23.92 24.38 2.55
CA GLU A 290 -24.54 23.37 1.68
C GLU A 290 -24.35 21.90 2.14
N ARG A 291 -23.93 21.67 3.39
CA ARG A 291 -23.66 20.31 3.92
C ARG A 291 -24.63 19.78 4.97
N ASP A 292 -25.65 20.53 5.35
CA ASP A 292 -26.49 20.18 6.50
C ASP A 292 -27.56 19.11 6.21
N ASP A 293 -27.99 18.94 4.97
CA ASP A 293 -29.07 18.00 4.64
C ASP A 293 -28.66 16.52 4.62
N LEU A 294 -27.35 16.23 4.62
CA LEU A 294 -26.83 14.84 4.65
C LEU A 294 -26.27 14.41 6.01
N LEU A 295 -26.04 15.34 6.94
CA LEU A 295 -25.40 15.06 8.24
C LEU A 295 -26.41 14.77 9.36
N SER A 296 -27.68 15.12 9.19
CA SER A 296 -28.74 14.94 10.18
C SER A 296 -29.12 13.45 10.42
N ALA A 297 -28.59 12.51 9.63
CA ALA A 297 -28.79 11.06 9.83
C ALA A 297 -27.73 10.38 10.73
N ALA A 298 -26.69 11.08 11.18
CA ALA A 298 -25.60 10.50 11.98
C ALA A 298 -25.87 10.57 13.50
N GLN A 299 -26.98 9.98 13.97
CA GLN A 299 -27.10 9.69 15.41
C GLN A 299 -26.27 8.43 15.72
N LEU A 300 -25.19 8.60 16.47
CA LEU A 300 -24.40 7.51 17.04
C LEU A 300 -25.24 6.74 18.06
N LYS A 301 -26.05 5.79 17.60
CA LYS A 301 -26.65 4.79 18.49
C LYS A 301 -25.55 3.87 19.01
N LYS A 302 -25.44 3.80 20.34
CA LYS A 302 -24.58 2.86 21.05
C LYS A 302 -24.99 1.44 20.64
N LYS A 303 -24.16 0.77 19.84
CA LYS A 303 -24.37 -0.63 19.49
C LYS A 303 -23.99 -1.47 20.71
N GLU A 304 -24.96 -2.12 21.34
CA GLU A 304 -24.67 -3.22 22.25
C GLU A 304 -24.01 -4.34 21.45
N VAL A 305 -22.71 -4.55 21.69
CA VAL A 305 -21.94 -5.58 21.01
C VAL A 305 -22.07 -6.87 21.82
N GLN A 306 -22.94 -7.77 21.37
CA GLN A 306 -22.73 -9.19 21.64
C GLN A 306 -21.43 -9.63 20.93
N SER A 307 -20.53 -10.22 21.72
CA SER A 307 -19.28 -10.83 21.27
C SER A 307 -19.55 -11.98 20.29
N LYS A 308 -19.61 -11.67 19.00
CA LYS A 308 -19.36 -12.66 17.94
C LYS A 308 -18.02 -12.33 17.30
N LYS A 309 -17.11 -13.31 17.33
CA LYS A 309 -15.78 -13.27 16.70
C LYS A 309 -15.91 -13.18 15.17
N SER A 310 -16.35 -12.03 14.65
CA SER A 310 -16.29 -11.74 13.21
C SER A 310 -14.84 -11.48 12.86
N ARG A 311 -14.19 -12.45 12.19
CA ARG A 311 -12.83 -12.26 11.67
C ARG A 311 -12.90 -11.28 10.50
N ARG A 312 -12.11 -10.20 10.60
CA ARG A 312 -11.91 -9.20 9.55
C ARG A 312 -11.67 -9.85 8.18
N THR A 313 -12.43 -9.41 7.18
CA THR A 313 -12.20 -9.74 5.77
C THR A 313 -10.85 -9.17 5.35
N LYS A 314 -9.92 -10.04 4.96
CA LYS A 314 -8.56 -9.67 4.55
C LYS A 314 -8.59 -8.98 3.20
N THR A 315 -7.84 -7.88 3.07
CA THR A 315 -7.57 -7.26 1.76
C THR A 315 -6.73 -8.20 0.89
N TRP A 316 -6.68 -7.93 -0.42
CA TRP A 316 -5.80 -8.70 -1.31
C TRP A 316 -4.32 -8.56 -0.91
N ILE A 317 -3.89 -7.38 -0.44
CA ILE A 317 -2.56 -7.16 0.15
C ILE A 317 -2.34 -8.00 1.42
N ASP A 318 -3.36 -8.12 2.29
CA ASP A 318 -3.29 -8.96 3.49
C ASP A 318 -3.22 -10.46 3.16
N LYS A 319 -3.77 -10.88 2.02
CA LYS A 319 -3.67 -12.26 1.54
C LYS A 319 -2.26 -12.56 1.01
N LEU A 320 -1.63 -11.61 0.32
CA LEU A 320 -0.24 -11.70 -0.16
C LEU A 320 0.76 -11.86 0.99
N ARG A 321 0.60 -11.11 2.09
CA ARG A 321 1.51 -11.17 3.25
C ARG A 321 1.50 -12.50 4.03
N LYS A 322 0.47 -13.35 3.89
CA LYS A 322 0.37 -14.63 4.62
C LYS A 322 0.94 -15.84 3.88
N GLY A 323 1.32 -15.70 2.62
CA GLY A 323 1.99 -16.78 1.86
C GLY A 323 3.41 -17.08 2.37
N LYS A 324 4.04 -16.12 3.06
CA LYS A 324 5.34 -16.28 3.71
C LYS A 324 5.12 -16.59 5.20
N CYS A 325 5.74 -17.67 5.69
CA CYS A 325 5.71 -18.24 7.05
C CYS A 325 4.66 -19.33 7.36
N LYS A 326 4.97 -20.56 6.95
CA LYS A 326 4.99 -21.71 7.86
C LYS A 326 6.33 -22.44 7.73
N ASN A 327 7.32 -22.07 8.54
CA ASN A 327 8.45 -22.97 8.79
C ASN A 327 7.90 -24.12 9.66
N PRO A 328 8.11 -25.39 9.30
CA PRO A 328 7.75 -26.49 10.18
C PRO A 328 8.62 -26.39 11.43
N LYS A 329 7.99 -26.28 12.61
CA LYS A 329 8.71 -26.48 13.87
C LYS A 329 9.25 -27.90 13.87
N SER A 330 10.56 -28.05 14.01
CA SER A 330 11.25 -29.31 14.25
C SER A 330 10.63 -30.00 15.47
N ALA A 331 9.95 -31.12 15.25
CA ALA A 331 9.50 -32.00 16.32
C ALA A 331 10.71 -32.82 16.81
N ILE A 332 11.12 -32.57 18.05
CA ILE A 332 12.08 -33.41 18.77
C ILE A 332 11.35 -34.71 19.16
N PRO A 333 11.83 -35.91 18.78
CA PRO A 333 11.17 -37.15 19.16
C PRO A 333 11.53 -37.52 20.61
N THR A 334 10.54 -37.47 21.50
CA THR A 334 10.63 -38.03 22.86
C THR A 334 10.55 -39.55 22.78
N LYS A 335 11.63 -40.23 23.18
CA LYS A 335 11.70 -41.69 23.39
C LYS A 335 10.60 -42.13 24.35
N LYS A 336 9.63 -42.93 23.89
CA LYS A 336 8.76 -43.74 24.75
C LYS A 336 9.39 -45.11 24.96
N ARG A 337 9.69 -45.39 26.23
CA ARG A 337 10.19 -46.66 26.77
C ARG A 337 9.09 -47.73 26.63
N CYS A 338 9.36 -48.78 25.86
CA CYS A 338 8.49 -49.95 25.74
C CYS A 338 8.56 -50.76 27.05
N LYS A 339 7.41 -51.04 27.67
CA LYS A 339 7.29 -52.06 28.72
C LYS A 339 6.87 -53.35 28.02
N GLU A 340 7.76 -54.33 27.99
CA GLU A 340 7.45 -55.70 27.64
C GLU A 340 6.71 -56.37 28.81
N THR A 341 5.52 -56.87 28.53
CA THR A 341 4.78 -57.82 29.37
C THR A 341 5.26 -59.23 29.04
N LYS A 342 5.72 -59.94 30.08
CA LYS A 342 6.02 -61.38 30.08
C LYS A 342 4.73 -62.21 30.01
N GLU A 343 4.77 -63.25 29.19
CA GLU A 343 4.08 -64.56 29.26
C GLU A 343 4.68 -65.36 28.09
N LYS A 344 5.23 -66.57 28.20
CA LYS A 344 5.37 -67.61 29.22
C LYS A 344 6.72 -68.30 29.01
#